data_AF-A0A7W7H882-F1
#
_entry.id   AF-A0A7W7H882-F1
#
_cell.length_a   1.000
_cell.length_b   1.000
_cell.length_c   1.000
_cell.angle_alpha   90.00
_cell.angle_beta   90.00
_cell.angle_gamma   90.00
#
_symmetry.space_group_name_H-M   'P 1'
#
loop_
_entity.id
_entity.type
_entity.pdbx_description
1 polymer ?
#
loop_
_entity_poly.entity_id
_entity_poly.type
_entity_poly.pdbx_seq_one_letter_code
_entity_poly.pdbx_strand_id
1 'polypeptide(L)'
;MWSTKKRGGDPEFCRFLDEDAEELRRSLRRQDQPTAHRILAAPDPEHRSYYFSVAAATVGAERSDSLLLRGAGLLTSAWELRRDGLAGPISAAGADLWSRLTAQAEECVGEVLRREPGNADAWAWSIALSRALNLPEEERRRRFQRLIEIEPDHWFGHEQMLLALSPRWGGSSEAMFGFARERAAARPGTHLPTMIVLAHREQLDHLTYLAEPDDPDRGRDLAYFEPEAVMDEVWDAAQASFWHDDYRISLLTPIVWNHFAFAFAWGDFHKPAWSLFESIGEDWITREPWGTLKLFTRSRDYTR
;
A
#
# COMPACT_ATOMS: atom_id res chain seq x y z
N MET A 1 12.81 -6.96 18.13
CA MET A 1 12.82 -8.38 18.57
C MET A 1 11.40 -8.87 18.38
N TRP A 2 11.10 -9.49 17.25
CA TRP A 2 9.72 -9.84 16.90
C TRP A 2 9.20 -10.97 17.81
N SER A 3 7.99 -10.76 18.32
CA SER A 3 7.27 -11.65 19.21
C SER A 3 7.00 -13.00 18.54
N THR A 4 6.82 -14.02 19.38
CA THR A 4 6.96 -15.46 19.12
C THR A 4 6.30 -15.99 17.84
N LYS A 5 7.06 -16.76 17.03
CA LYS A 5 6.56 -17.60 15.93
C LYS A 5 5.31 -18.38 16.36
N LYS A 6 4.19 -18.26 15.66
CA LYS A 6 3.11 -19.25 15.77
C LYS A 6 3.67 -20.57 15.25
N ARG A 7 3.65 -21.61 16.10
CA ARG A 7 3.96 -22.97 15.67
C ARG A 7 2.67 -23.69 15.31
N GLY A 8 2.47 -23.97 14.02
CA GLY A 8 1.60 -25.05 13.54
C GLY A 8 0.11 -24.73 13.48
N GLY A 9 -0.28 -23.71 12.72
CA GLY A 9 -1.66 -23.44 12.35
C GLY A 9 -1.85 -23.40 10.83
N ASP A 10 -3.10 -23.46 10.35
CA ASP A 10 -3.39 -23.15 8.95
C ASP A 10 -2.89 -21.73 8.64
N PRO A 11 -2.32 -21.46 7.44
CA PRO A 11 -1.83 -20.14 7.10
C PRO A 11 -2.97 -19.13 7.20
N GLU A 12 -2.75 -18.05 7.94
CA GLU A 12 -3.69 -16.94 8.09
C GLU A 12 -3.01 -15.63 7.65
N PHE A 13 -3.80 -14.65 7.19
CA PHE A 13 -3.24 -13.34 6.96
C PHE A 13 -2.83 -12.70 8.28
N CYS A 14 -1.59 -12.23 8.32
CA CYS A 14 -1.09 -11.29 9.31
C CYS A 14 -1.99 -10.05 9.30
N ARG A 15 -2.77 -9.87 10.38
CA ARG A 15 -3.73 -8.76 10.48
C ARG A 15 -3.04 -7.45 10.83
N PHE A 16 -1.98 -7.53 11.64
CA PHE A 16 -1.18 -6.40 12.11
C PHE A 16 0.28 -6.80 12.16
N LEU A 17 1.17 -5.87 11.83
CA LEU A 17 2.61 -6.10 11.81
C LEU A 17 3.23 -6.06 13.21
N ASP A 18 2.51 -5.55 14.20
CA ASP A 18 2.88 -5.57 15.62
C ASP A 18 1.65 -5.54 16.54
N GLU A 19 1.91 -5.65 17.84
CA GLU A 19 0.88 -5.66 18.89
C GLU A 19 0.26 -4.27 19.12
N ASP A 20 1.03 -3.19 18.91
CA ASP A 20 0.55 -1.82 19.09
C ASP A 20 -0.50 -1.44 18.04
N ALA A 21 -0.35 -1.88 16.79
CA ALA A 21 -1.38 -1.68 15.76
C ALA A 21 -2.67 -2.46 16.06
N GLU A 22 -2.55 -3.66 16.64
CA GLU A 22 -3.72 -4.41 17.08
C GLU A 22 -4.43 -3.69 18.23
N GLU A 23 -3.67 -3.21 19.21
CA GLU A 23 -4.22 -2.46 20.34
C GLU A 23 -4.86 -1.15 19.86
N LEU A 24 -4.23 -0.40 18.96
CA LEU A 24 -4.78 0.81 18.37
C LEU A 24 -6.18 0.58 17.79
N ARG A 25 -6.36 -0.49 17.01
CA ARG A 25 -7.69 -0.82 16.45
C ARG A 25 -8.70 -1.13 17.56
N ARG A 26 -8.29 -1.83 18.62
CA ARG A 26 -9.17 -2.11 19.77
C ARG A 26 -9.52 -0.84 20.53
N SER A 27 -8.56 0.03 20.80
CA SER A 27 -8.76 1.30 21.50
C SER A 27 -9.71 2.22 20.73
N LEU A 28 -9.52 2.37 19.41
CA LEU A 28 -10.41 3.17 18.55
C LEU A 28 -11.85 2.64 18.57
N ARG A 29 -12.05 1.32 18.51
CA ARG A 29 -13.39 0.70 18.60
C ARG A 29 -14.05 0.88 19.96
N ARG A 30 -13.25 0.92 21.03
CA ARG A 30 -13.72 1.16 22.41
C ARG A 30 -13.80 2.65 22.76
N GLN A 31 -13.45 3.54 21.83
CA GLN A 31 -13.35 4.99 22.04
C GLN A 31 -12.35 5.37 23.16
N ASP A 32 -11.32 4.56 23.38
CA ASP A 32 -10.21 4.87 24.30
C ASP A 32 -9.21 5.81 23.62
N GLN A 33 -9.51 7.11 23.66
CA GLN A 33 -8.70 8.16 23.03
C GLN A 33 -7.28 8.28 23.60
N PRO A 34 -7.06 8.22 24.93
CA PRO A 34 -5.70 8.27 25.49
C PRO A 34 -4.76 7.21 24.91
N THR A 35 -5.21 5.96 24.82
CA THR A 35 -4.39 4.86 24.28
C THR A 35 -4.15 5.05 22.78
N ALA A 36 -5.18 5.40 22.02
CA ALA A 36 -5.06 5.64 20.58
C ALA A 36 -4.09 6.79 20.27
N HIS A 37 -4.19 7.92 20.98
CA HIS A 37 -3.29 9.06 20.80
C HIS A 37 -1.85 8.72 21.17
N ARG A 38 -1.61 7.95 22.23
CA ARG A 38 -0.26 7.51 22.60
C ARG A 38 0.40 6.70 21.48
N ILE A 39 -0.33 5.76 20.87
CA ILE A 39 0.20 4.91 19.80
C ILE A 39 0.40 5.74 18.52
N LEU A 40 -0.56 6.58 18.15
CA LEU A 40 -0.44 7.48 16.99
C LEU A 40 0.66 8.54 17.13
N ALA A 41 1.13 8.81 18.34
CA ALA A 41 2.27 9.69 18.62
C ALA A 41 3.63 8.96 18.59
N ALA A 42 3.70 7.79 17.95
CA ALA A 42 4.95 7.04 17.80
C ALA A 42 6.08 7.93 17.25
N PRO A 43 7.27 7.93 17.88
CA PRO A 43 8.38 8.78 17.46
C PRO A 43 9.02 8.30 16.16
N ASP A 44 8.98 7.00 15.91
CA ASP A 44 9.46 6.41 14.67
C ASP A 44 8.47 6.70 13.52
N PRO A 45 8.92 7.34 12.43
CA PRO A 45 8.02 7.73 11.33
C PRO A 45 7.38 6.55 10.59
N GLU A 46 8.09 5.43 10.49
CA GLU A 46 7.57 4.21 9.86
C GLU A 46 6.42 3.62 10.70
N HIS A 47 6.60 3.56 12.02
CA HIS A 47 5.54 3.11 12.93
C HIS A 47 4.36 4.07 12.90
N ARG A 48 4.62 5.38 12.97
CA ARG A 48 3.57 6.41 12.93
C ARG A 48 2.69 6.29 11.69
N SER A 49 3.29 6.20 10.50
CA SER A 49 2.57 6.09 9.24
C SER A 49 1.81 4.76 9.11
N TYR A 50 2.40 3.66 9.59
CA TYR A 50 1.72 2.37 9.66
C TYR A 50 0.48 2.41 10.57
N TYR A 51 0.64 2.90 11.80
CA TYR A 51 -0.45 3.05 12.76
C TYR A 51 -1.54 3.97 12.25
N PHE A 52 -1.16 5.06 11.58
CA PHE A 52 -2.11 5.95 10.97
C PHE A 52 -2.93 5.24 9.88
N SER A 53 -2.30 4.43 9.02
CA SER A 53 -3.01 3.62 8.03
C SER A 53 -4.03 2.66 8.66
N VAL A 54 -3.67 2.04 9.79
CA VAL A 54 -4.54 1.12 10.55
C VAL A 54 -5.71 1.87 11.18
N ALA A 55 -5.45 3.05 11.75
CA ALA A 55 -6.48 3.90 12.32
C ALA A 55 -7.48 4.35 11.25
N ALA A 56 -7.00 4.82 10.10
CA ALA A 56 -7.84 5.29 8.99
C ALA A 56 -8.78 4.19 8.45
N ALA A 57 -8.32 2.94 8.43
CA ALA A 57 -9.11 1.78 8.03
C ALA A 57 -10.05 1.24 9.14
N THR A 58 -10.04 1.84 10.33
CA THR A 58 -10.91 1.41 11.42
C THR A 58 -12.29 2.04 11.28
N VAL A 59 -13.33 1.20 11.31
CA VAL A 59 -14.74 1.63 11.28
C VAL A 59 -14.99 2.73 12.31
N GLY A 60 -15.54 3.87 11.87
CA GLY A 60 -15.78 5.03 12.72
C GLY A 60 -14.71 6.11 12.63
N ALA A 61 -13.60 5.90 11.92
CA ALA A 61 -12.55 6.90 11.73
C ALA A 61 -13.09 8.21 11.12
N GLU A 62 -14.10 8.14 10.25
CA GLU A 62 -14.78 9.27 9.62
C GLU A 62 -15.52 10.19 10.60
N ARG A 63 -15.65 9.78 11.87
CA ARG A 63 -16.27 10.54 12.97
C ARG A 63 -15.25 11.00 14.02
N SER A 64 -13.96 10.86 13.76
CA SER A 64 -12.91 11.29 14.68
C SER A 64 -12.88 12.81 14.86
N ASP A 65 -12.52 13.26 16.07
CA ASP A 65 -12.20 14.67 16.35
C ASP A 65 -10.83 15.08 15.79
N SER A 66 -9.95 14.11 15.50
CA SER A 66 -8.73 14.35 14.74
C SER A 66 -9.09 14.57 13.27
N LEU A 67 -8.84 15.77 12.76
CA LEU A 67 -9.13 16.12 11.37
C LEU A 67 -8.41 15.20 10.38
N LEU A 68 -7.17 14.82 10.67
CA LEU A 68 -6.43 13.94 9.77
C LEU A 68 -7.08 12.55 9.72
N LEU A 69 -7.41 11.97 10.88
CA LEU A 69 -8.07 10.65 10.96
C LEU A 69 -9.47 10.68 10.35
N ARG A 70 -10.20 11.78 10.57
CA ARG A 70 -11.50 12.03 9.94
C ARG A 70 -11.40 12.06 8.42
N GLY A 71 -10.46 12.82 7.88
CA GLY A 71 -10.25 12.92 6.43
C GLY A 71 -9.87 11.57 5.81
N ALA A 72 -8.98 10.83 6.45
CA ALA A 72 -8.57 9.50 6.00
C ALA A 72 -9.70 8.46 6.09
N GLY A 73 -10.52 8.52 7.15
CA GLY A 73 -11.71 7.69 7.30
C GLY A 73 -12.76 7.98 6.24
N LEU A 74 -13.07 9.26 5.99
CA LEU A 74 -13.98 9.70 4.92
C LEU A 74 -13.53 9.20 3.54
N LEU A 75 -12.24 9.30 3.24
CA LEU A 75 -11.67 8.78 2.00
C LEU A 75 -11.79 7.25 1.91
N THR A 76 -11.49 6.55 3.00
CA THR A 76 -11.66 5.08 3.08
C THR A 76 -13.11 4.68 2.81
N SER A 77 -14.08 5.33 3.45
CA SER A 77 -15.51 5.08 3.20
C SER A 77 -15.93 5.40 1.76
N ALA A 78 -15.34 6.43 1.13
CA ALA A 78 -15.59 6.71 -0.28
C ALA A 78 -15.13 5.55 -1.18
N TRP A 79 -13.96 4.97 -0.92
CA TRP A 79 -13.45 3.81 -1.66
C TRP A 79 -14.29 2.55 -1.46
N GLU A 80 -14.94 2.36 -0.31
CA GLU A 80 -15.86 1.25 -0.08
C GLU A 80 -17.07 1.29 -1.01
N LEU A 81 -17.57 2.49 -1.36
CA LEU A 81 -18.65 2.64 -2.36
C LEU A 81 -18.24 2.13 -3.75
N ARG A 82 -16.96 2.30 -4.11
CA ARG A 82 -16.40 1.76 -5.36
C ARG A 82 -16.19 0.25 -5.30
N ARG A 83 -15.85 -0.28 -4.14
CA ARG A 83 -15.70 -1.72 -3.91
C ARG A 83 -17.05 -2.45 -4.00
N ASP A 84 -18.10 -1.88 -3.41
CA ASP A 84 -19.46 -2.40 -3.56
C ASP A 84 -20.00 -2.23 -4.99
N GLY A 85 -19.46 -1.24 -5.73
CA GLY A 85 -19.67 -1.04 -7.16
C GLY A 85 -18.84 -1.95 -8.08
N LEU A 86 -18.06 -2.92 -7.59
CA LEU A 86 -17.26 -3.80 -8.46
C LEU A 86 -18.11 -4.68 -9.42
N ALA A 87 -19.44 -4.64 -9.32
CA ALA A 87 -20.39 -5.26 -10.24
C ALA A 87 -20.95 -4.30 -11.33
N GLY A 88 -20.54 -3.02 -11.37
CA GLY A 88 -21.03 -2.08 -12.38
C GLY A 88 -20.71 -0.59 -12.10
N PRO A 89 -21.18 0.34 -12.96
CA PRO A 89 -20.99 1.77 -12.73
C PRO A 89 -21.60 2.20 -11.38
N ILE A 90 -20.94 3.14 -10.69
CA ILE A 90 -21.51 3.77 -9.49
C ILE A 90 -22.87 4.41 -9.85
N SER A 91 -23.90 4.17 -9.04
CA SER A 91 -25.20 4.82 -9.17
C SER A 91 -25.09 6.34 -8.97
N ALA A 92 -26.04 7.12 -9.49
CA ALA A 92 -26.04 8.58 -9.32
C ALA A 92 -25.95 9.00 -7.84
N ALA A 93 -26.71 8.35 -6.95
CA ALA A 93 -26.64 8.60 -5.51
C ALA A 93 -25.27 8.23 -4.91
N GLY A 94 -24.64 7.17 -5.41
CA GLY A 94 -23.27 6.80 -5.04
C GLY A 94 -22.23 7.82 -5.51
N ALA A 95 -22.41 8.41 -6.70
CA ALA A 95 -21.53 9.45 -7.23
C ALA A 95 -21.65 10.77 -6.44
N ASP A 96 -22.87 11.12 -6.03
CA ASP A 96 -23.12 12.27 -5.14
C ASP A 96 -22.50 12.05 -3.76
N LEU A 97 -22.62 10.85 -3.20
CA LEU A 97 -22.00 10.51 -1.92
C LEU A 97 -20.46 10.49 -2.04
N TRP A 98 -19.90 9.91 -3.10
CA TRP A 98 -18.46 9.93 -3.40
C TRP A 98 -17.93 11.37 -3.41
N SER A 99 -18.59 12.25 -4.14
CA SER A 99 -18.18 13.66 -4.27
C SER A 99 -18.22 14.38 -2.93
N ARG A 100 -19.25 14.15 -2.11
CA ARG A 100 -19.35 14.74 -0.77
C ARG A 100 -18.26 14.23 0.17
N LEU A 101 -18.03 12.92 0.22
CA LEU A 101 -17.03 12.33 1.11
C LEU A 101 -15.61 12.78 0.75
N THR A 102 -15.26 12.78 -0.53
CA THR A 102 -13.94 13.20 -1.00
C THR A 102 -13.69 14.70 -0.81
N ALA A 103 -14.71 15.55 -1.00
CA ALA A 103 -14.61 16.99 -0.72
C ALA A 103 -14.40 17.28 0.78
N GLN A 104 -15.15 16.61 1.66
CA GLN A 104 -14.98 16.75 3.11
C GLN A 104 -13.62 16.22 3.58
N ALA A 105 -13.14 15.14 2.98
CA ALA A 105 -11.82 14.60 3.26
C ALA A 105 -10.71 15.58 2.89
N GLU A 106 -10.78 16.20 1.70
CA GLU A 106 -9.84 17.24 1.25
C GLU A 106 -9.86 18.47 2.17
N GLU A 107 -11.03 18.91 2.62
CA GLU A 107 -11.13 20.01 3.59
C GLU A 107 -10.43 19.66 4.92
N CYS A 108 -10.67 18.46 5.45
CA CYS A 108 -10.06 18.00 6.69
C CYS A 108 -8.53 17.91 6.58
N VAL A 109 -8.02 17.27 5.52
CA VAL A 109 -6.57 17.12 5.29
C VAL A 109 -5.93 18.48 4.98
N GLY A 110 -6.58 19.34 4.21
CA GLY A 110 -6.13 20.69 3.92
C GLY A 110 -6.04 21.58 5.16
N GLU A 111 -6.99 21.46 6.09
CA GLU A 111 -6.94 22.15 7.39
C GLU A 111 -5.73 21.71 8.22
N VAL A 112 -5.45 20.40 8.27
CA VAL A 112 -4.26 19.86 8.96
C VAL A 112 -2.99 20.43 8.34
N LEU A 113 -2.85 20.38 7.01
CA LEU A 113 -1.68 20.90 6.31
C LEU A 113 -1.50 22.42 6.48
N ARG A 114 -2.58 23.18 6.68
CA ARG A 114 -2.49 24.62 6.97
C ARG A 114 -1.96 24.90 8.37
N ARG A 115 -2.32 24.06 9.36
CA ARG A 115 -1.85 24.17 10.75
C ARG A 115 -0.46 23.59 10.92
N GLU A 116 -0.18 22.50 10.23
CA GLU A 116 1.03 21.69 10.36
C GLU A 116 1.60 21.34 8.96
N PRO A 117 2.24 22.30 8.26
CA PRO A 117 2.77 22.06 6.91
C PRO A 117 3.89 21.02 6.82
N GLY A 118 4.43 20.59 7.97
CA GLY A 118 5.45 19.55 8.12
C GLY A 118 4.88 18.16 8.46
N ASN A 119 3.56 17.97 8.42
CA ASN A 119 2.94 16.68 8.72
C ASN A 119 3.02 15.74 7.51
N ALA A 120 3.96 14.79 7.52
CA ALA A 120 4.21 13.87 6.40
C ALA A 120 3.00 12.97 6.11
N ASP A 121 2.33 12.45 7.14
CA ASP A 121 1.16 11.61 6.99
C ASP A 121 0.01 12.38 6.29
N ALA A 122 -0.20 13.66 6.64
CA ALA A 122 -1.17 14.51 5.97
C ALA A 122 -0.84 14.72 4.49
N TRP A 123 0.43 14.86 4.12
CA TRP A 123 0.83 14.89 2.70
C TRP A 123 0.58 13.57 2.00
N ALA A 124 0.86 12.42 2.64
CA ALA A 124 0.56 11.09 2.07
C ALA A 124 -0.94 10.93 1.75
N TRP A 125 -1.83 11.37 2.66
CA TRP A 125 -3.28 11.37 2.42
C TRP A 125 -3.73 12.41 1.41
N SER A 126 -3.06 13.57 1.33
CA SER A 126 -3.30 14.57 0.29
C SER A 126 -2.99 14.03 -1.11
N ILE A 127 -1.97 13.18 -1.25
CA ILE A 127 -1.66 12.48 -2.51
C ILE A 127 -2.75 11.44 -2.81
N ALA A 128 -3.18 10.65 -1.82
CA ALA A 128 -4.30 9.72 -2.00
C ALA A 128 -5.59 10.42 -2.46
N LEU A 129 -5.89 11.59 -1.90
CA LEU A 129 -7.01 12.43 -2.30
C LEU A 129 -6.85 12.99 -3.71
N SER A 130 -5.63 13.36 -4.12
CA SER A 130 -5.38 13.86 -5.48
C SER A 130 -5.81 12.85 -6.56
N ARG A 131 -5.65 11.55 -6.26
CA ARG A 131 -6.15 10.45 -7.09
C ARG A 131 -7.66 10.34 -7.06
N ALA A 132 -8.28 10.41 -5.89
CA ALA A 132 -9.74 10.32 -5.73
C ALA A 132 -10.48 11.50 -6.40
N LEU A 133 -9.87 12.68 -6.39
CA LEU A 133 -10.39 13.92 -6.97
C LEU A 133 -9.98 14.13 -8.43
N ASN A 134 -9.22 13.19 -9.02
CA ASN A 134 -8.67 13.30 -10.38
C ASN A 134 -7.89 14.61 -10.64
N LEU A 135 -7.09 15.07 -9.68
CA LEU A 135 -6.30 16.29 -9.84
C LEU A 135 -5.25 16.12 -10.94
N PRO A 136 -4.79 17.19 -11.62
CA PRO A 136 -3.75 17.12 -12.63
C PRO A 136 -2.43 16.56 -12.08
N GLU A 137 -1.62 15.90 -12.91
CA GLU A 137 -0.35 15.30 -12.51
C GLU A 137 0.60 16.29 -11.82
N GLU A 138 0.68 17.53 -12.30
CA GLU A 138 1.50 18.59 -11.72
C GLU A 138 1.19 18.83 -10.23
N GLU A 139 -0.11 18.84 -9.88
CA GLU A 139 -0.57 18.98 -8.50
C GLU A 139 -0.17 17.76 -7.66
N ARG A 140 -0.29 16.54 -8.23
CA ARG A 140 0.13 15.30 -7.54
C ARG A 140 1.64 15.32 -7.26
N ARG A 141 2.45 15.72 -8.25
CA ARG A 141 3.91 15.86 -8.11
C ARG A 141 4.28 16.94 -7.10
N ARG A 142 3.59 18.09 -7.07
CA ARG A 142 3.84 19.13 -6.06
C ARG A 142 3.60 18.60 -4.64
N ARG A 143 2.47 17.91 -4.41
CA ARG A 143 2.14 17.28 -3.11
C ARG A 143 3.19 16.25 -2.72
N PHE A 144 3.61 15.40 -3.66
CA PHE A 144 4.65 14.40 -3.42
C PHE A 144 6.02 15.00 -3.14
N GLN A 145 6.43 16.04 -3.89
CA GLN A 145 7.68 16.76 -3.63
C GLN A 145 7.72 17.28 -2.19
N ARG A 146 6.60 17.83 -1.71
CA ARG A 146 6.50 18.33 -0.35
C ARG A 146 6.59 17.22 0.70
N LEU A 147 6.02 16.05 0.43
CA LEU A 147 6.17 14.87 1.29
C LEU A 147 7.64 14.48 1.43
N ILE A 148 8.35 14.31 0.32
CA ILE A 148 9.73 13.79 0.34
C ILE A 148 10.76 14.80 0.87
N GLU A 149 10.43 16.09 0.89
CA GLU A 149 11.21 17.10 1.62
C GLU A 149 11.17 16.90 3.15
N ILE A 150 10.06 16.34 3.66
CA ILE A 150 9.84 16.10 5.08
C ILE A 150 10.33 14.70 5.45
N GLU A 151 9.90 13.70 4.70
CA GLU A 151 10.15 12.29 4.97
C GLU A 151 10.47 11.53 3.67
N PRO A 152 11.75 11.50 3.26
CA PRO A 152 12.17 10.96 1.97
C PRO A 152 11.85 9.48 1.72
N ASP A 153 11.65 8.69 2.79
CA ASP A 153 11.43 7.24 2.75
C ASP A 153 10.00 6.84 3.13
N HIS A 154 9.06 7.79 3.15
CA HIS A 154 7.69 7.54 3.59
C HIS A 154 6.97 6.55 2.66
N TRP A 155 6.86 5.28 3.08
CA TRP A 155 6.34 4.16 2.28
C TRP A 155 4.97 4.44 1.67
N PHE A 156 3.97 4.77 2.50
CA PHE A 156 2.60 4.90 2.03
C PHE A 156 2.41 6.06 1.05
N GLY A 157 3.14 7.16 1.19
CA GLY A 157 3.06 8.27 0.26
C GLY A 157 3.72 7.96 -1.09
N HIS A 158 4.79 7.16 -1.11
CA HIS A 158 5.36 6.63 -2.36
C HIS A 158 4.38 5.69 -3.07
N GLU A 159 3.74 4.78 -2.32
CA GLU A 159 2.71 3.90 -2.87
C GLU A 159 1.53 4.70 -3.44
N GLN A 160 1.00 5.69 -2.70
CA GLN A 160 -0.11 6.51 -3.19
C GLN A 160 0.27 7.31 -4.44
N MET A 161 1.50 7.82 -4.52
CA MET A 161 1.98 8.52 -5.71
C MET A 161 2.11 7.58 -6.92
N LEU A 162 2.66 6.38 -6.72
CA LEU A 162 2.75 5.35 -7.76
C LEU A 162 1.36 5.02 -8.33
N LEU A 163 0.40 4.73 -7.44
CA LEU A 163 -0.98 4.47 -7.84
C LEU A 163 -1.59 5.67 -8.57
N ALA A 164 -1.30 6.90 -8.12
CA ALA A 164 -1.80 8.10 -8.76
C ALA A 164 -1.17 8.36 -10.13
N LEU A 165 -0.01 7.82 -10.46
CA LEU A 165 0.57 7.91 -11.80
C LEU A 165 0.16 6.76 -12.73
N SER A 166 -0.54 5.75 -12.22
CA SER A 166 -0.93 4.58 -13.01
C SER A 166 -2.01 4.88 -14.06
N PRO A 167 -2.06 4.11 -15.17
CA PRO A 167 -3.09 4.22 -16.20
C PRO A 167 -4.52 4.13 -15.67
N ARG A 168 -4.74 3.28 -14.65
CA ARG A 168 -6.07 3.03 -14.07
C ARG A 168 -6.66 4.28 -13.40
N TRP A 169 -5.83 5.25 -13.04
CA TRP A 169 -6.23 6.46 -12.32
C TRP A 169 -5.87 7.75 -13.07
N GLY A 170 -5.88 7.67 -14.41
CA GLY A 170 -5.69 8.82 -15.32
C GLY A 170 -4.24 9.23 -15.57
N GLY A 171 -3.27 8.41 -15.14
CA GLY A 171 -1.87 8.55 -15.51
C GLY A 171 -1.49 7.68 -16.71
N SER A 172 -0.23 7.22 -16.75
CA SER A 172 0.29 6.36 -17.81
C SER A 172 1.31 5.35 -17.28
N SER A 173 1.49 4.24 -18.00
CA SER A 173 2.49 3.23 -17.61
C SER A 173 3.89 3.85 -17.60
N GLU A 174 4.20 4.71 -18.58
CA GLU A 174 5.48 5.42 -18.65
C GLU A 174 5.73 6.29 -17.42
N ALA A 175 4.74 7.09 -16.99
CA ALA A 175 4.88 7.95 -15.81
C ALA A 175 5.05 7.13 -14.53
N MET A 176 4.28 6.05 -14.38
CA MET A 176 4.33 5.14 -13.22
C MET A 176 5.67 4.40 -13.12
N PHE A 177 6.14 3.77 -14.20
CA PHE A 177 7.43 3.06 -14.21
C PHE A 177 8.60 4.04 -14.09
N GLY A 178 8.53 5.20 -14.75
CA GLY A 178 9.53 6.26 -14.60
C GLY A 178 9.68 6.70 -13.14
N PHE A 179 8.55 6.91 -12.45
CA PHE A 179 8.54 7.21 -11.02
C PHE A 179 9.13 6.07 -10.18
N ALA A 180 8.71 4.83 -10.40
CA ALA A 180 9.20 3.68 -9.64
C ALA A 180 10.73 3.53 -9.74
N ARG A 181 11.27 3.66 -10.97
CA ARG A 181 12.72 3.60 -11.25
C ARG A 181 13.48 4.76 -10.62
N GLU A 182 12.95 5.99 -10.72
CA GLU A 182 13.53 7.17 -10.09
C GLU A 182 13.66 6.99 -8.58
N ARG A 183 12.58 6.51 -7.92
CA ARG A 183 12.57 6.32 -6.47
C ARG A 183 13.46 5.18 -6.01
N ALA A 184 13.47 4.06 -6.75
CA ALA A 184 14.37 2.94 -6.50
C ALA A 184 15.84 3.37 -6.55
N ALA A 185 16.23 4.09 -7.61
CA ALA A 185 17.61 4.56 -7.80
C ALA A 185 18.02 5.63 -6.78
N ALA A 186 17.10 6.50 -6.37
CA ALA A 186 17.39 7.58 -5.44
C ALA A 186 17.64 7.09 -4.00
N ARG A 187 17.06 5.93 -3.61
CA ARG A 187 17.03 5.44 -2.22
C ARG A 187 17.33 3.94 -2.11
N PRO A 188 18.51 3.46 -2.58
CA PRO A 188 18.95 2.09 -2.35
C PRO A 188 19.15 1.82 -0.85
N GLY A 189 19.10 0.55 -0.44
CA GLY A 189 19.15 0.14 0.97
C GLY A 189 17.86 0.40 1.75
N THR A 190 16.77 0.81 1.09
CA THR A 190 15.48 1.08 1.73
C THR A 190 14.39 0.14 1.21
N HIS A 191 13.14 0.35 1.64
CA HIS A 191 11.97 -0.34 1.08
C HIS A 191 11.59 0.16 -0.31
N LEU A 192 12.03 1.36 -0.71
CA LEU A 192 11.54 2.05 -1.90
C LEU A 192 11.85 1.37 -3.24
N PRO A 193 12.90 0.55 -3.42
CA PRO A 193 13.04 -0.23 -4.65
C PRO A 193 11.88 -1.21 -4.89
N THR A 194 11.11 -1.57 -3.86
CA THR A 194 9.85 -2.35 -4.01
C THR A 194 8.82 -1.62 -4.90
N MET A 195 8.95 -0.31 -5.13
CA MET A 195 8.10 0.43 -6.08
C MET A 195 8.13 -0.19 -7.48
N ILE A 196 9.24 -0.80 -7.91
CA ILE A 196 9.32 -1.54 -9.17
C ILE A 196 8.30 -2.68 -9.22
N VAL A 197 8.27 -3.49 -8.17
CA VAL A 197 7.32 -4.61 -8.06
C VAL A 197 5.88 -4.10 -7.99
N LEU A 198 5.63 -3.00 -7.27
CA LEU A 198 4.31 -2.37 -7.22
C LEU A 198 3.86 -1.87 -8.60
N ALA A 199 4.75 -1.27 -9.39
CA ALA A 199 4.43 -0.80 -10.74
C ALA A 199 4.06 -1.96 -11.67
N HIS A 200 4.82 -3.07 -11.63
CA HIS A 200 4.50 -4.28 -12.38
C HIS A 200 3.15 -4.89 -11.95
N ARG A 201 2.87 -4.93 -10.65
CA ARG A 201 1.58 -5.39 -10.14
C ARG A 201 0.41 -4.50 -10.59
N GLU A 202 0.57 -3.18 -10.52
CA GLU A 202 -0.47 -2.25 -10.96
C GLU A 202 -0.66 -2.33 -12.48
N GLN A 203 0.40 -2.55 -13.25
CA GLN A 203 0.32 -2.80 -14.69
C GLN A 203 -0.45 -4.10 -14.99
N LEU A 204 -0.17 -5.18 -14.26
CA LEU A 204 -0.92 -6.44 -14.37
C LEU A 204 -2.40 -6.25 -14.03
N ASP A 205 -2.72 -5.53 -12.95
CA ASP A 205 -4.10 -5.21 -12.58
C ASP A 205 -4.80 -4.37 -13.65
N HIS A 206 -4.09 -3.42 -14.26
CA HIS A 206 -4.61 -2.62 -15.37
C HIS A 206 -4.89 -3.47 -16.61
N LEU A 207 -3.95 -4.34 -17.01
CA LEU A 207 -4.13 -5.24 -18.15
C LEU A 207 -5.27 -6.24 -17.91
N THR A 208 -5.41 -6.74 -16.68
CA THR A 208 -6.52 -7.61 -16.28
C THR A 208 -7.85 -6.87 -16.38
N TYR A 209 -7.90 -5.60 -15.98
CA TYR A 209 -9.10 -4.76 -16.12
C TYR A 209 -9.48 -4.47 -17.57
N LEU A 210 -8.50 -4.37 -18.48
CA LEU A 210 -8.74 -4.15 -19.91
C LEU A 210 -9.09 -5.42 -20.68
N ALA A 211 -8.65 -6.59 -20.21
CA ALA A 211 -9.07 -7.87 -20.74
C ALA A 211 -10.58 -8.04 -20.54
N GLU A 212 -11.30 -8.44 -21.60
CA GLU A 212 -12.75 -8.30 -21.77
C GLU A 212 -13.60 -8.57 -20.51
N PRO A 213 -14.59 -7.69 -20.20
CA PRO A 213 -15.39 -7.74 -18.97
C PRO A 213 -16.34 -8.94 -18.84
N ASP A 214 -16.48 -9.77 -19.88
CA ASP A 214 -17.49 -10.84 -19.97
C ASP A 214 -17.03 -12.19 -19.39
N ASP A 215 -15.78 -12.32 -18.94
CA ASP A 215 -15.28 -13.51 -18.24
C ASP A 215 -14.97 -13.18 -16.76
N PRO A 216 -15.97 -13.28 -15.87
CA PRO A 216 -15.79 -13.00 -14.44
C PRO A 216 -14.87 -14.01 -13.72
N ASP A 217 -14.53 -15.13 -14.37
CA ASP A 217 -13.62 -16.14 -13.84
C ASP A 217 -12.17 -15.96 -14.34
N ARG A 218 -11.92 -15.02 -15.27
CA ARG A 218 -10.58 -14.74 -15.78
C ARG A 218 -9.74 -14.01 -14.72
N GLY A 219 -8.96 -14.79 -13.99
CA GLY A 219 -7.96 -14.29 -13.06
C GLY A 219 -6.83 -13.52 -13.74
N ARG A 220 -5.96 -12.91 -12.91
CA ARG A 220 -4.71 -12.28 -13.36
C ARG A 220 -3.88 -13.26 -14.19
N ASP A 221 -3.39 -12.82 -15.35
CA ASP A 221 -2.42 -13.58 -16.13
C ASP A 221 -1.02 -13.41 -15.53
N LEU A 222 -0.66 -14.34 -14.63
CA LEU A 222 0.57 -14.26 -13.85
C LEU A 222 1.83 -14.49 -14.70
N ALA A 223 1.68 -15.03 -15.93
CA ALA A 223 2.77 -15.11 -16.90
C ALA A 223 3.33 -13.74 -17.31
N TYR A 224 2.65 -12.65 -16.92
CA TYR A 224 3.17 -11.27 -17.02
C TYR A 224 4.58 -11.11 -16.41
N PHE A 225 4.92 -11.87 -15.36
CA PHE A 225 6.23 -11.78 -14.71
C PHE A 225 7.31 -12.64 -15.37
N GLU A 226 6.98 -13.58 -16.26
CA GLU A 226 7.95 -14.47 -16.90
C GLU A 226 8.99 -13.79 -17.83
N PRO A 227 8.67 -12.69 -18.56
CA PRO A 227 9.64 -12.06 -19.45
C PRO A 227 10.92 -11.63 -18.71
N GLU A 228 12.08 -11.97 -19.30
CA GLU A 228 13.40 -11.69 -18.73
C GLU A 228 13.57 -10.21 -18.35
N ALA A 229 13.12 -9.29 -19.19
CA ALA A 229 13.20 -7.85 -18.92
C ALA A 229 12.43 -7.42 -17.65
N VAL A 230 11.31 -8.07 -17.31
CA VAL A 230 10.57 -7.81 -16.07
C VAL A 230 11.35 -8.37 -14.88
N MET A 231 11.88 -9.58 -15.02
CA MET A 231 12.61 -10.23 -13.92
C MET A 231 13.97 -9.62 -13.65
N ASP A 232 14.67 -9.10 -14.66
CA ASP A 232 15.89 -8.31 -14.47
C ASP A 232 15.60 -7.06 -13.62
N GLU A 233 14.50 -6.34 -13.91
CA GLU A 233 14.11 -5.15 -13.15
C GLU A 233 13.73 -5.50 -11.70
N VAL A 234 12.99 -6.60 -11.50
CA VAL A 234 12.63 -7.12 -10.16
C VAL A 234 13.87 -7.60 -9.39
N TRP A 235 14.81 -8.26 -10.06
CA TRP A 235 16.05 -8.73 -9.47
C TRP A 235 16.92 -7.56 -9.01
N ASP A 236 17.14 -6.56 -9.86
CA ASP A 236 17.89 -5.35 -9.51
C ASP A 236 17.22 -4.58 -8.37
N ALA A 237 15.90 -4.51 -8.35
CA ALA A 237 15.16 -3.91 -7.24
C ALA A 237 15.35 -4.67 -5.91
N ALA A 238 15.43 -6.01 -5.94
CA ALA A 238 15.70 -6.80 -4.75
C ALA A 238 17.12 -6.57 -4.23
N GLN A 239 18.11 -6.51 -5.14
CA GLN A 239 19.51 -6.17 -4.82
C GLN A 239 19.63 -4.77 -4.20
N ALA A 240 18.86 -3.81 -4.70
CA ALA A 240 18.82 -2.46 -4.15
C ALA A 240 18.01 -2.34 -2.86
N SER A 241 17.21 -3.35 -2.48
CA SER A 241 16.35 -3.35 -1.29
C SER A 241 16.85 -4.32 -0.22
N PHE A 242 16.09 -5.36 0.11
CA PHE A 242 16.35 -6.25 1.25
C PHE A 242 17.63 -7.11 1.13
N TRP A 243 18.28 -7.15 -0.04
CA TRP A 243 19.61 -7.74 -0.21
C TRP A 243 20.75 -6.73 -0.19
N HIS A 244 20.45 -5.43 -0.14
CA HIS A 244 21.46 -4.40 -0.03
C HIS A 244 22.12 -4.42 1.36
N ASP A 245 23.43 -4.22 1.44
CA ASP A 245 24.19 -4.30 2.69
C ASP A 245 23.71 -3.29 3.75
N ASP A 246 23.25 -2.11 3.32
CA ASP A 246 22.72 -1.07 4.22
C ASP A 246 21.25 -1.29 4.63
N TYR A 247 20.58 -2.31 4.10
CA TYR A 247 19.16 -2.53 4.40
C TYR A 247 18.93 -2.92 5.85
N ARG A 248 18.04 -2.19 6.52
CA ARG A 248 17.66 -2.44 7.90
C ARG A 248 16.28 -3.07 7.95
N ILE A 249 16.21 -4.26 8.55
CA ILE A 249 14.92 -4.90 8.85
C ILE A 249 14.16 -4.01 9.84
N SER A 250 12.91 -3.70 9.50
CA SER A 250 12.03 -2.81 10.25
C SER A 250 10.58 -3.32 10.23
N LEU A 251 9.62 -2.54 10.75
CA LEU A 251 8.21 -2.92 10.86
C LEU A 251 7.60 -3.27 9.50
N LEU A 252 7.96 -2.56 8.43
CA LEU A 252 7.38 -2.76 7.10
C LEU A 252 8.07 -3.83 6.26
N THR A 253 9.19 -4.40 6.71
CA THR A 253 9.89 -5.47 5.99
C THR A 253 9.00 -6.65 5.55
N PRO A 254 7.99 -7.11 6.33
CA PRO A 254 7.04 -8.13 5.87
C PRO A 254 6.34 -7.77 4.56
N ILE A 255 5.94 -6.51 4.40
CA ILE A 255 5.28 -6.04 3.18
C ILE A 255 6.24 -6.25 2.01
N VAL A 256 7.47 -5.74 2.11
CA VAL A 256 8.52 -5.88 1.09
C VAL A 256 8.73 -7.34 0.68
N TRP A 257 8.93 -8.23 1.64
CA TRP A 257 9.13 -9.65 1.36
C TRP A 257 7.96 -10.28 0.60
N ASN A 258 6.72 -9.99 0.99
CA ASN A 258 5.54 -10.55 0.33
C ASN A 258 5.42 -10.09 -1.12
N HIS A 259 5.73 -8.81 -1.42
CA HIS A 259 5.72 -8.30 -2.79
C HIS A 259 6.79 -8.98 -3.65
N PHE A 260 8.03 -9.08 -3.18
CA PHE A 260 9.10 -9.74 -3.93
C PHE A 260 8.87 -11.25 -4.08
N ALA A 261 8.38 -11.92 -3.04
CA ALA A 261 8.06 -13.35 -3.10
C ALA A 261 7.03 -13.63 -4.19
N PHE A 262 6.01 -12.77 -4.31
CA PHE A 262 5.01 -12.87 -5.37
C PHE A 262 5.62 -12.71 -6.75
N ALA A 263 6.42 -11.67 -6.98
CA ALA A 263 7.04 -11.42 -8.28
C ALA A 263 7.99 -12.57 -8.68
N PHE A 264 8.89 -12.99 -7.77
CA PHE A 264 9.81 -14.10 -8.06
C PHE A 264 9.11 -15.44 -8.27
N ALA A 265 8.02 -15.73 -7.54
CA ALA A 265 7.28 -16.97 -7.70
C ALA A 265 6.65 -17.09 -9.09
N TRP A 266 6.19 -15.98 -9.67
CA TRP A 266 5.51 -15.95 -10.97
C TRP A 266 6.41 -15.53 -12.14
N GLY A 267 7.66 -15.18 -11.86
CA GLY A 267 8.71 -15.03 -12.88
C GLY A 267 9.65 -16.23 -12.95
N ASP A 268 9.28 -17.38 -12.38
CA ASP A 268 10.07 -18.63 -12.33
C ASP A 268 11.45 -18.54 -11.62
N PHE A 269 11.63 -17.53 -10.76
CA PHE A 269 12.83 -17.38 -9.91
C PHE A 269 12.61 -18.11 -8.57
N HIS A 270 12.47 -19.43 -8.64
CA HIS A 270 12.02 -20.26 -7.51
C HIS A 270 12.93 -20.19 -6.28
N LYS A 271 14.26 -20.18 -6.47
CA LYS A 271 15.22 -20.14 -5.33
C LYS A 271 15.09 -18.83 -4.52
N PRO A 272 15.14 -17.64 -5.15
CA PRO A 272 14.81 -16.38 -4.49
C PRO A 272 13.44 -16.37 -3.80
N ALA A 273 12.40 -16.82 -4.51
CA ALA A 273 11.05 -16.86 -3.99
C ALA A 273 10.95 -17.73 -2.72
N TRP A 274 11.53 -18.93 -2.76
CA TRP A 274 11.55 -19.86 -1.64
C TRP A 274 12.26 -19.27 -0.41
N SER A 275 13.39 -18.59 -0.59
CA SER A 275 14.09 -17.90 0.51
C SER A 275 13.21 -16.84 1.19
N LEU A 276 12.38 -16.14 0.43
CA LEU A 276 11.44 -15.16 0.97
C LEU A 276 10.24 -15.83 1.64
N PHE A 277 9.70 -16.91 1.08
CA PHE A 277 8.64 -17.69 1.74
C PHE A 277 9.08 -18.23 3.10
N GLU A 278 10.33 -18.68 3.23
CA GLU A 278 10.91 -19.09 4.53
C GLU A 278 11.01 -17.92 5.52
N SER A 279 11.32 -16.72 5.02
CA SER A 279 11.40 -15.49 5.83
C SER A 279 10.01 -15.02 6.29
N ILE A 280 9.01 -15.13 5.41
CA ILE A 280 7.61 -14.79 5.69
C ILE A 280 6.99 -15.79 6.68
N GLY A 281 7.21 -17.08 6.47
CA GLY A 281 6.66 -18.15 7.29
C GLY A 281 5.12 -18.12 7.35
N GLU A 282 4.56 -18.47 8.50
CA GLU A 282 3.11 -18.44 8.77
C GLU A 282 2.67 -17.12 9.43
N ASP A 283 3.60 -16.34 9.96
CA ASP A 283 3.32 -15.17 10.81
C ASP A 283 3.15 -13.87 10.00
N TRP A 284 3.82 -13.77 8.85
CA TRP A 284 4.00 -12.51 8.12
C TRP A 284 3.31 -12.49 6.76
N ILE A 285 2.34 -13.36 6.53
CA ILE A 285 1.58 -13.42 5.27
C ILE A 285 0.67 -12.18 5.20
N THR A 286 1.01 -11.19 4.39
CA THR A 286 0.18 -9.98 4.24
C THR A 286 -0.99 -10.23 3.29
N ARG A 287 -2.07 -9.42 3.34
CA ARG A 287 -3.19 -9.60 2.40
C ARG A 287 -2.77 -9.32 0.95
N GLU A 288 -2.14 -8.17 0.72
CA GLU A 288 -1.50 -7.85 -0.55
C GLU A 288 -0.08 -8.41 -0.54
N PRO A 289 0.42 -9.03 -1.62
CA PRO A 289 -0.14 -9.11 -2.99
C PRO A 289 -1.15 -10.23 -3.25
N TRP A 290 -1.33 -11.15 -2.31
CA TRP A 290 -1.94 -12.45 -2.59
C TRP A 290 -3.45 -12.39 -2.80
N GLY A 291 -4.15 -11.49 -2.11
CA GLY A 291 -5.62 -11.37 -2.10
C GLY A 291 -6.34 -12.54 -1.43
N THR A 292 -5.82 -13.76 -1.58
CA THR A 292 -6.32 -15.00 -0.97
C THR A 292 -5.17 -15.86 -0.43
N LEU A 293 -5.41 -16.58 0.66
CA LEU A 293 -4.44 -17.54 1.21
C LEU A 293 -4.19 -18.72 0.26
N LYS A 294 -5.20 -19.09 -0.55
CA LYS A 294 -5.06 -20.11 -1.59
C LYS A 294 -3.98 -19.73 -2.61
N LEU A 295 -3.92 -18.46 -3.03
CA LEU A 295 -2.88 -18.00 -3.95
C LEU A 295 -1.50 -18.06 -3.30
N PHE A 296 -1.36 -17.58 -2.05
CA PHE A 296 -0.10 -17.67 -1.31
C PHE A 296 0.41 -19.11 -1.21
N THR A 297 -0.43 -20.04 -0.73
CA THR A 297 -0.04 -21.44 -0.56
C THR A 297 0.33 -22.08 -1.89
N ARG A 298 -0.46 -21.84 -2.95
CA ARG A 298 -0.15 -22.33 -4.30
C ARG A 298 1.19 -21.80 -4.81
N SER A 299 1.47 -20.51 -4.65
CA SER A 299 2.73 -19.91 -5.07
C SER A 299 3.92 -20.46 -4.28
N ARG A 300 3.76 -20.64 -2.96
CA ARG A 300 4.80 -21.25 -2.12
C ARG A 300 5.10 -22.68 -2.54
N ASP A 301 4.07 -23.50 -2.74
CA ASP A 301 4.22 -24.89 -3.17
C ASP A 301 4.81 -25.00 -4.58
N TYR A 302 4.48 -24.07 -5.48
CA TYR A 302 5.04 -24.00 -6.83
C TYR A 302 6.55 -23.75 -6.84
N THR A 303 7.05 -22.99 -5.87
CA THR A 303 8.48 -22.61 -5.78
C THR A 303 9.37 -23.61 -5.04
N ARG A 304 8.76 -24.65 -4.43
CA ARG A 304 9.48 -25.69 -3.67
C ARG A 304 10.10 -26.75 -4.58
#